data_AF-A0A0C5VQ30-F1
#
_entry.id   AF-A0A0C5VQ30-F1
#
_cell.length_a   1.000
_cell.length_b   1.000
_cell.length_c   1.000
_cell.angle_alpha   90.00
_cell.angle_beta   90.00
_cell.angle_gamma   90.00
#
_symmetry.space_group_name_H-M   'P 1'
#
loop_
_entity.id
_entity.type
_entity.pdbx_description
1 polymer ?
#
loop_
_entity_poly.entity_id
_entity_poly.type
_entity_poly.pdbx_seq_one_letter_code
_entity_poly.pdbx_strand_id
1 'polypeptide(L)' 'MDWSIAIINFVYAIVGCSITLLFMAAGYKLFDKLTPFNTHDELAKGNQAVGTVVAAMIIGVGIAVGLVIGMGLN' A
#
# COMPACT_ATOMS: atom_id res chain seq x y z
N MET A 1 -3.07 21.37 -25.53
CA MET A 1 -3.13 20.32 -24.51
C MET A 1 -4.23 19.39 -24.92
N ASP A 2 -3.89 18.20 -25.39
CA ASP A 2 -4.90 17.21 -25.75
C ASP A 2 -5.55 16.73 -24.44
N TRP A 3 -6.76 17.22 -24.18
CA TRP A 3 -7.55 16.90 -22.99
C TRP A 3 -7.67 15.39 -22.75
N SER A 4 -7.61 14.58 -23.80
CA SER A 4 -7.58 13.12 -23.74
C SER A 4 -6.42 12.57 -22.93
N ILE A 5 -5.20 13.11 -23.09
CA ILE A 5 -3.99 12.64 -22.40
C ILE A 5 -4.09 12.93 -20.90
N ALA A 6 -4.58 14.12 -20.54
CA ALA A 6 -4.78 14.49 -19.15
C ALA A 6 -5.76 13.54 -18.45
N ILE A 7 -6.87 13.20 -19.10
CA ILE A 7 -7.88 12.28 -18.55
C ILE A 7 -7.29 10.88 -18.35
N ILE A 8 -6.56 10.36 -19.33
CA ILE A 8 -5.94 9.02 -19.24
C ILE A 8 -4.95 8.94 -18.08
N ASN A 9 -4.12 9.96 -17.88
CA ASN A 9 -3.17 10.02 -16.76
C ASN A 9 -3.86 10.05 -15.39
N PHE A 10 -4.97 10.79 -15.27
CA PHE A 10 -5.76 10.82 -14.03
C PHE A 10 -6.41 9.46 -13.74
N VAL A 11 -6.99 8.82 -14.76
CA VAL A 11 -7.55 7.47 -14.61
C VAL A 11 -6.47 6.48 -14.16
N TYR A 12 -5.29 6.54 -14.78
CA TYR A 12 -4.17 5.68 -14.41
C TYR A 12 -3.72 5.90 -12.97
N ALA A 13 -3.59 7.16 -12.53
CA ALA A 13 -3.23 7.49 -11.15
C ALA A 13 -4.26 6.97 -10.13
N ILE A 14 -5.56 7.10 -10.43
CA ILE A 14 -6.64 6.60 -9.57
C ILE A 14 -6.63 5.08 -9.48
N VAL A 15 -6.48 4.40 -10.62
CA VAL A 15 -6.40 2.93 -10.67
C VAL A 15 -5.16 2.44 -9.91
N GLY A 16 -4.01 3.05 -10.15
CA GLY A 16 -2.76 2.72 -9.47
C GLY A 16 -2.86 2.92 -7.95
N CYS A 17 -3.45 4.02 -7.50
CA CYS A 17 -3.70 4.28 -6.08
C CYS A 17 -4.64 3.22 -5.47
N SER A 18 -5.73 2.87 -6.18
CA SER A 18 -6.69 1.85 -5.73
C SER A 18 -6.04 0.47 -5.58
N ILE A 19 -5.21 0.07 -6.55
CA ILE A 19 -4.44 -1.17 -6.48
C ILE A 19 -3.47 -1.14 -5.30
N THR A 20 -2.76 -0.03 -5.09
CA THR A 20 -1.80 0.11 -3.98
C THR A 20 -2.49 -0.07 -2.63
N LEU A 21 -3.65 0.55 -2.42
CA LEU A 21 -4.43 0.40 -1.19
C LEU A 21 -4.90 -1.04 -0.97
N LEU A 22 -5.32 -1.74 -2.04
CA LEU A 22 -5.69 -3.15 -1.96
C LEU A 22 -4.51 -4.03 -1.52
N PHE A 23 -3.31 -3.80 -2.08
CA PHE A 23 -2.11 -4.54 -1.69
C PHE A 23 -1.68 -4.23 -0.24
N MET A 24 -1.79 -2.99 0.20
CA MET A 24 -1.51 -2.62 1.60
C MET A 24 -2.46 -3.34 2.57
N ALA A 25 -3.76 -3.35 2.28
CA ALA A 25 -4.75 -4.06 3.09
C ALA A 25 -4.52 -5.58 3.08
N ALA A 26 -4.18 -6.15 1.91
CA ALA A 26 -3.85 -7.57 1.79
C ALA A 26 -2.59 -7.93 2.58
N GLY A 27 -1.54 -7.09 2.51
CA GLY A 27 -0.31 -7.25 3.29
C GLY A 27 -0.57 -7.24 4.78
N TYR A 28 -1.35 -6.27 5.27
CA TYR A 28 -1.74 -6.20 6.68
C TYR A 28 -2.53 -7.43 7.13
N LYS A 29 -3.53 -7.86 6.34
CA LYS A 29 -4.34 -9.03 6.66
C LYS A 29 -3.53 -10.33 6.64
N LEU A 30 -2.55 -10.44 5.73
CA LEU A 30 -1.65 -11.59 5.68
C LEU A 30 -0.72 -11.60 6.90
N PHE A 31 -0.17 -10.44 7.27
CA PHE A 31 0.66 -10.30 8.46
C PHE A 31 -0.10 -10.71 9.72
N ASP A 32 -1.31 -10.18 9.92
CA ASP A 32 -2.16 -10.48 11.07
C ASP A 32 -2.52 -11.97 11.16
N LYS A 33 -2.73 -12.63 10.02
CA LYS A 33 -3.00 -14.08 9.96
C LYS A 33 -1.77 -14.93 10.27
N LEU A 34 -0.56 -14.45 9.96
CA LEU A 34 0.68 -15.16 10.21
C LEU A 34 1.17 -14.98 11.65
N THR A 35 0.87 -13.83 12.27
CA THR A 35 1.25 -13.56 13.65
C THR A 35 0.32 -14.27 14.63
N PRO A 36 0.84 -14.86 15.72
CA PRO A 36 0.01 -15.52 16.74
C PRO A 36 -0.73 -14.55 17.67
N PHE A 37 -0.61 -13.24 17.45
CA PHE A 37 -1.21 -12.17 18.25
C PHE A 37 -2.03 -11.24 17.35
N ASN A 38 -3.06 -10.59 17.91
CA ASN A 38 -3.83 -9.58 17.21
C ASN A 38 -2.99 -8.32 17.00
N THR A 39 -2.68 -8.03 15.74
CA THR A 39 -1.88 -6.85 15.36
C THR A 39 -2.59 -5.56 15.74
N HIS A 40 -3.92 -5.52 15.62
CA HIS A 40 -4.74 -4.37 16.01
C HIS A 40 -4.65 -4.06 17.51
N ASP A 41 -4.76 -5.09 18.36
CA ASP A 41 -4.70 -4.93 19.81
C ASP A 41 -3.30 -4.47 20.27
N GLU A 42 -2.25 -5.04 19.67
CA GLU A 42 -0.86 -4.66 19.97
C GLU A 42 -0.54 -3.24 19.49
N LEU A 43 -1.07 -2.80 18.34
CA LEU A 43 -0.98 -1.40 17.93
C LEU A 43 -1.71 -0.47 18.93
N ALA A 44 -2.92 -0.84 19.37
CA ALA A 44 -3.70 -0.04 20.31
C ALA A 44 -3.04 0.07 21.68
N LYS A 45 -2.35 -0.97 22.13
CA LYS A 45 -1.53 -0.97 23.36
C LYS A 45 -0.24 -0.14 23.24
N GLY A 46 0.08 0.38 22.05
CA GLY A 46 1.28 1.18 21.83
C GLY A 46 2.56 0.35 21.65
N ASN A 47 2.43 -0.91 21.22
CA ASN A 47 3.59 -1.77 20.95
C ASN A 47 4.40 -1.22 19.76
N GLN A 48 5.52 -0.58 20.08
CA GLN A 48 6.41 0.06 19.11
C GLN A 48 7.00 -0.93 18.11
N ALA A 49 7.22 -2.19 18.50
CA ALA A 49 7.75 -3.21 17.60
C ALA A 49 6.76 -3.51 16.47
N VAL A 50 5.49 -3.74 16.81
CA VAL A 50 4.44 -4.00 15.83
C VAL A 50 4.18 -2.76 14.97
N GLY A 51 4.15 -1.56 15.58
CA GLY A 51 4.01 -0.31 14.84
C GLY A 51 5.12 -0.08 13.81
N THR A 52 6.38 -0.35 14.18
CA THR A 52 7.53 -0.20 13.28
C THR A 52 7.45 -1.18 12.11
N VAL A 53 7.05 -2.43 12.37
CA VAL A 53 6.89 -3.45 11.31
C VAL A 53 5.77 -3.05 10.34
N VAL A 54 4.62 -2.60 10.86
CA VAL A 54 3.51 -2.14 10.01
C VAL A 54 3.91 -0.93 9.18
N ALA A 55 4.63 0.04 9.77
CA ALA A 55 5.15 1.19 9.03
C ALA A 55 6.12 0.77 7.91
N ALA A 56 7.08 -0.11 8.20
CA ALA A 56 8.03 -0.62 7.22
C ALA A 56 7.33 -1.38 6.08
N MET A 57 6.31 -2.18 6.40
CA MET A 57 5.50 -2.90 5.42
C MET A 57 4.76 -1.95 4.48
N ILE A 58 4.06 -0.94 5.02
CA ILE A 58 3.31 0.03 4.21
C ILE A 58 4.24 0.83 3.30
N ILE A 59 5.39 1.28 3.82
CA ILE A 59 6.41 1.98 3.03
C ILE A 59 6.96 1.06 1.93
N GLY A 60 7.31 -0.18 2.26
CA GLY A 60 7.85 -1.14 1.30
C GLY A 60 6.87 -1.46 0.16
N VAL A 61 5.60 -1.71 0.49
CA VAL A 61 4.54 -1.94 -0.50
C VAL A 61 4.33 -0.69 -1.37
N GLY A 62 4.29 0.50 -0.76
CA GLY A 62 4.15 1.76 -1.50
C GLY A 62 5.27 1.98 -2.52
N ILE A 63 6.52 1.72 -2.14
CA ILE A 63 7.68 1.82 -3.05
C ILE A 63 7.59 0.78 -4.17
N ALA A 64 7.33 -0.49 -3.83
CA ALA A 64 7.28 -1.58 -4.80
C ALA A 64 6.17 -1.37 -5.84
N VAL A 65 4.95 -1.07 -5.39
CA VAL A 65 3.81 -0.86 -6.28
C VAL A 65 3.95 0.46 -7.05
N GLY A 66 4.45 1.51 -6.40
CA GLY A 66 4.74 2.79 -7.05
C GLY A 66 5.75 2.66 -8.19
N LEU A 67 6.81 1.86 -8.01
CA LEU A 67 7.77 1.54 -9.08
C LEU A 67 7.12 0.80 -10.25
N VAL A 68 6.32 -0.23 -9.96
CA VAL A 68 5.65 -1.03 -11.01
C VAL A 68 4.69 -0.17 -11.82
N ILE A 69 3.88 0.66 -11.16
CA ILE A 69 2.96 1.60 -11.80
C ILE A 69 3.74 2.65 -12.61
N GLY A 70 4.82 3.20 -12.04
CA GLY A 70 5.66 4.19 -12.71
C GLY A 70 6.34 3.65 -13.97
N MET A 71 6.80 2.39 -13.94
CA MET A 71 7.38 1.72 -15.11
C MET A 71 6.35 1.41 -16.20
N GLY A 72 5.08 1.25 -15.84
CA GLY A 72 3.99 1.04 -16.81
C GLY A 72 3.61 2.27 -17.63
N LEU A 73 4.20 3.44 -17.35
CA LEU A 73 3.97 4.71 -18.04
C LEU A 73 5.05 5.07 -19.08
N ASN A 74 6.09 4.23 -19.23
CA ASN A 74 7.19 4.42 -20.18
C ASN A 74 7.05 3.49 -21.40
#